data_AF-A0AAJ6B651-F1
#
_entry.id   AF-A0AAJ6B651-F1
#
_cell.length_a   1.000
_cell.length_b   1.000
_cell.length_c   1.000
_cell.angle_alpha   90.00
_cell.angle_beta   90.00
_cell.angle_gamma   90.00
#
_symmetry.space_group_name_H-M   'P 1'
#
loop_
_entity.id
_entity.type
_entity.pdbx_description
1 polymer ?
#
loop_
_entity_poly.entity_id
_entity_poly.type
_entity_poly.pdbx_seq_one_letter_code
_entity_poly.pdbx_strand_id
1 'polypeptide(L)'
;MKRYIMVLLAGLSLLTVSCKKNIPMENLGTSGGRYNPQLSVALSNKAPAFGETTVVTATTSQRNDKIAKVEFLHTLSERFGVQLSLTNVTIKTWDVTSPLMVVRDTIAKNVAWKTVSATDKSLDNYFVTSANNYVIPAEYSLFVQTDGKYKISGPDLLRQLPNEAFEIIKSQLTFVIGVADYVKLFPAAPDANFVITGGVKTSISDAGKIYLRQNLTRELLISNGLKEIKKIGVMAAAVTVTVTTVDGAQTSISNSFESTY
;
A
#
# COMPACT_ATOMS: atom_id res chain seq x y z
N MET A 1 61.87 -13.63 28.42
CA MET A 1 61.60 -12.25 27.96
C MET A 1 61.18 -12.15 26.48
N LYS A 2 61.73 -12.92 25.53
CA LYS A 2 61.36 -12.83 24.10
C LYS A 2 59.90 -13.20 23.74
N ARG A 3 59.22 -14.03 24.55
CA ARG A 3 57.83 -14.47 24.26
C ARG A 3 56.74 -13.46 24.65
N TYR A 4 57.01 -12.57 25.62
CA TYR A 4 56.05 -11.54 26.04
C TYR A 4 56.02 -10.33 25.11
N ILE A 5 57.13 -10.05 24.43
CA ILE A 5 57.24 -8.96 23.45
C ILE A 5 56.40 -9.25 22.21
N MET A 6 56.35 -10.51 21.74
CA MET A 6 55.51 -10.89 20.59
C MET A 6 54.00 -10.80 20.89
N VAL A 7 53.58 -11.13 22.11
CA VAL A 7 52.17 -11.05 22.51
C VAL A 7 51.72 -9.59 22.66
N LEU A 8 52.60 -8.71 23.14
CA LEU A 8 52.34 -7.27 23.21
C LEU A 8 52.31 -6.60 21.83
N LEU A 9 53.18 -7.02 20.90
CA LEU A 9 53.16 -6.51 19.52
C LEU A 9 51.92 -6.95 18.74
N ALA A 10 51.45 -8.19 18.95
CA ALA A 10 50.24 -8.71 18.32
C ALA A 10 48.94 -8.11 18.93
N GLY A 11 48.94 -7.78 20.22
CA GLY A 11 47.83 -7.08 20.86
C GLY A 11 47.70 -5.61 20.42
N LEU A 12 48.82 -4.95 20.08
CA LEU A 12 48.82 -3.55 19.66
C LEU A 12 48.36 -3.37 18.21
N SER A 13 48.60 -4.34 17.32
CA SER A 13 48.18 -4.27 15.91
C SER A 13 46.68 -4.53 15.70
N LEU A 14 46.01 -5.21 16.65
CA LEU A 14 44.56 -5.41 16.66
C LEU A 14 43.77 -4.15 17.08
N LEU A 15 44.42 -3.17 17.74
CA LEU A 15 43.79 -1.91 18.16
C LEU A 15 43.94 -0.78 17.12
N THR A 16 44.74 -0.95 16.07
CA THR A 16 45.01 0.09 15.08
C THR A 16 44.25 -0.07 13.75
N VAL A 17 43.45 -1.12 13.59
CA VAL A 17 42.51 -1.25 12.45
C VAL A 17 41.15 -0.65 12.79
N SER A 18 41.14 0.49 13.47
CA SER A 18 40.01 1.40 13.36
C SER A 18 40.21 2.15 12.04
N CYS A 19 39.56 1.69 10.97
CA CYS A 19 39.40 2.46 9.74
C CYS A 19 38.77 3.81 10.12
N LYS A 20 39.60 4.81 10.38
CA LYS A 20 39.13 6.18 10.55
C LYS A 20 38.59 6.60 9.19
N LYS A 21 37.31 6.97 9.18
CA LYS A 21 36.69 7.73 8.09
C LYS A 21 37.68 8.81 7.66
N ASN A 22 37.99 8.87 6.36
CA ASN A 22 38.83 9.95 5.85
C ASN A 22 38.17 11.27 6.25
N ILE A 23 38.91 12.07 7.00
CA ILE A 23 38.45 13.39 7.44
C ILE A 23 38.19 14.17 6.15
N PRO A 24 36.97 14.69 5.93
CA PRO A 24 36.68 15.46 4.71
C PRO A 24 37.67 16.62 4.62
N MET A 25 38.20 16.88 3.43
CA MET A 25 39.08 18.03 3.17
C MET A 25 38.37 19.31 3.62
N GLU A 26 38.85 19.91 4.71
CA GLU A 26 38.18 21.06 5.36
C GLU A 26 38.22 22.36 4.52
N ASN A 27 38.97 22.41 3.42
CA ASN A 27 39.17 23.66 2.71
C ASN A 27 39.05 23.53 1.18
N LEU A 28 37.81 23.60 0.70
CA LEU A 28 37.49 23.80 -0.72
C LEU A 28 36.77 25.15 -0.97
N GLY A 29 37.15 26.18 -0.20
CA GLY A 29 36.59 27.54 -0.31
C GLY A 29 35.24 27.72 0.39
N THR A 30 34.92 28.97 0.70
CA THR A 30 33.66 29.39 1.32
C THR A 30 32.48 29.06 0.40
N SER A 31 31.68 28.08 0.81
CA SER A 31 30.43 27.69 0.16
C SER A 31 29.34 28.74 0.39
N GLY A 32 28.70 29.19 -0.68
CA GLY A 32 27.59 30.16 -0.69
C GLY A 32 26.24 29.66 -0.17
N GLY A 33 26.21 28.63 0.69
CA GLY A 33 25.00 28.20 1.38
C GLY A 33 24.37 26.90 0.84
N ARG A 34 23.96 26.06 1.79
CA ARG A 34 23.07 24.88 1.71
C ARG A 34 23.21 24.02 0.44
N TYR A 35 24.20 23.12 0.41
CA TYR A 35 24.22 22.05 -0.59
C TYR A 35 23.17 20.99 -0.27
N ASN A 36 22.30 20.72 -1.24
CA ASN A 36 21.40 19.58 -1.20
C ASN A 36 22.21 18.27 -1.25
N PRO A 37 21.78 17.23 -0.52
CA PRO A 37 22.39 15.92 -0.61
C PRO A 37 22.10 15.30 -1.98
N GLN A 38 23.09 14.59 -2.54
CA GLN A 38 22.87 13.73 -3.70
C GLN A 38 22.15 12.48 -3.22
N LEU A 39 21.14 12.03 -3.96
CA LEU A 39 20.37 10.83 -3.63
C LEU A 39 20.14 10.04 -4.91
N SER A 40 20.37 8.73 -4.83
CA SER A 40 19.94 7.74 -5.81
C SER A 40 19.23 6.61 -5.07
N VAL A 41 18.17 6.08 -5.67
CA VAL A 41 17.35 5.00 -5.06
C VAL A 41 17.20 3.87 -6.06
N ALA A 42 17.51 2.66 -5.61
CA ALA A 42 17.31 1.44 -6.37
C ALA A 42 16.32 0.52 -5.65
N LEU A 43 15.48 -0.17 -6.42
CA LEU A 43 14.58 -1.21 -5.94
C LEU A 43 15.08 -2.57 -6.42
N SER A 44 15.08 -3.58 -5.55
CA SER A 44 15.38 -4.96 -5.94
C SER A 44 14.32 -5.55 -6.88
N ASN A 45 13.06 -5.13 -6.74
CA ASN A 45 11.94 -5.47 -7.60
C ASN A 45 11.11 -4.21 -7.89
N LYS A 46 10.84 -3.93 -9.17
CA LYS A 46 10.04 -2.76 -9.58
C LYS A 46 8.56 -3.06 -9.77
N ALA A 47 8.18 -4.33 -9.75
CA ALA A 47 6.80 -4.80 -9.87
C ALA A 47 6.54 -5.96 -8.88
N PRO A 48 6.65 -5.72 -7.57
CA PRO A 48 6.35 -6.75 -6.57
C PRO A 48 4.87 -7.16 -6.64
N ALA A 49 4.61 -8.45 -6.48
CA ALA A 49 3.27 -8.94 -6.21
C ALA A 49 2.87 -8.62 -4.76
N PHE A 50 1.59 -8.80 -4.44
CA PHE A 50 1.10 -8.64 -3.07
C PHE A 50 1.83 -9.54 -2.09
N GLY A 51 2.25 -8.96 -0.96
CA GLY A 51 2.97 -9.68 0.09
C GLY A 51 4.44 -9.96 -0.21
N GLU A 52 4.93 -9.62 -1.41
CA GLU A 52 6.35 -9.73 -1.70
C GLU A 52 7.15 -8.61 -1.02
N THR A 53 8.35 -8.96 -0.58
CA THR A 53 9.29 -8.00 0.01
C THR A 53 10.17 -7.42 -1.09
N THR A 54 10.31 -6.09 -1.09
CA THR A 54 11.24 -5.36 -1.95
C THR A 54 12.30 -4.68 -1.10
N VAL A 55 13.57 -4.73 -1.50
CA VAL A 55 14.63 -3.97 -0.85
C VAL A 55 14.78 -2.63 -1.56
N VAL A 56 14.64 -1.55 -0.79
CA VAL A 56 14.85 -0.16 -1.23
C VAL A 56 16.24 0.26 -0.76
N THR A 57 17.15 0.47 -1.69
CA THR A 57 18.53 0.87 -1.38
C THR A 57 18.70 2.35 -1.70
N ALA A 58 18.99 3.14 -0.67
CA ALA A 58 19.33 4.55 -0.80
C ALA A 58 20.84 4.72 -0.86
N THR A 59 21.35 5.38 -1.90
CA THR A 59 22.75 5.79 -2.01
C THR A 59 22.82 7.31 -1.94
N THR A 60 23.52 7.85 -0.95
CA THR A 60 23.57 9.30 -0.72
C THR A 60 24.94 9.78 -0.27
N SER A 61 25.27 11.01 -0.67
CA SER A 61 26.41 11.77 -0.16
C SER A 61 26.10 13.26 -0.11
N GLN A 62 26.88 13.97 0.70
CA GLN A 62 26.84 15.41 0.80
C GLN A 62 28.28 15.91 0.95
N ARG A 63 28.61 17.04 0.30
CA ARG A 63 29.99 17.55 0.16
C ARG A 63 30.79 17.62 1.47
N ASN A 64 30.13 17.96 2.57
CA ASN A 64 30.73 18.10 3.91
C ASN A 64 30.13 17.11 4.91
N ASP A 65 29.50 16.03 4.41
CA ASP A 65 28.93 14.98 5.22
C ASP A 65 27.91 15.44 6.29
N LYS A 66 27.20 16.53 6.01
CA LYS A 66 26.21 17.10 6.93
C LYS A 66 24.86 16.41 6.84
N ILE A 67 24.80 15.08 6.68
CA ILE A 67 23.53 14.36 6.63
C ILE A 67 23.01 14.20 8.06
N ALA A 68 21.77 14.64 8.32
CA ALA A 68 21.12 14.49 9.62
C ALA A 68 20.34 13.18 9.71
N LYS A 69 19.60 12.82 8.65
CA LYS A 69 18.82 11.59 8.59
C LYS A 69 18.47 11.17 7.17
N VAL A 70 18.22 9.88 7.01
CA VAL A 70 17.61 9.27 5.83
C VAL A 70 16.33 8.57 6.26
N GLU A 71 15.21 9.00 5.67
CA GLU A 71 13.87 8.51 5.96
C GLU A 71 13.31 7.73 4.77
N PHE A 72 12.71 6.61 5.08
CA PHE A 72 12.03 5.73 4.14
C PHE A 72 10.53 5.79 4.46
N LEU A 73 9.78 6.44 3.57
CA LEU A 73 8.38 6.85 3.74
C LEU A 73 7.49 6.16 2.72
N HIS A 74 6.40 5.52 3.14
CA HIS A 74 5.45 4.90 2.22
C HIS A 74 4.08 5.57 2.24
N THR A 75 3.44 5.55 1.07
CA THR A 75 2.01 5.81 0.91
C THR A 75 1.39 4.60 0.27
N LEU A 76 0.40 4.01 0.93
CA LEU A 76 -0.36 2.87 0.44
C LEU A 76 -1.78 3.34 0.14
N SER A 77 -2.21 3.15 -1.10
CA SER A 77 -3.55 3.51 -1.55
C SER A 77 -4.12 2.42 -2.44
N GLU A 78 -5.44 2.38 -2.55
CA GLU A 78 -6.11 1.41 -3.40
C GLU A 78 -7.27 2.04 -4.17
N ARG A 79 -7.55 1.42 -5.31
CA ARG A 79 -8.74 1.64 -6.13
C ARG A 79 -9.46 0.30 -6.19
N PHE A 80 -10.67 0.25 -5.68
CA PHE A 80 -11.39 -1.02 -5.57
C PHE A 80 -12.83 -0.91 -6.03
N GLY A 81 -13.30 -2.02 -6.59
CA GLY A 81 -14.69 -2.40 -6.61
C GLY A 81 -14.95 -3.51 -5.59
N VAL A 82 -16.10 -4.14 -5.68
CA VAL A 82 -16.47 -5.28 -4.85
C VAL A 82 -16.85 -6.49 -5.68
N GLN A 83 -16.51 -7.65 -5.12
CA GLN A 83 -17.15 -8.91 -5.44
C GLN A 83 -18.17 -9.17 -4.35
N LEU A 84 -19.45 -9.24 -4.73
CA LEU A 84 -20.55 -9.52 -3.81
C LEU A 84 -21.25 -10.79 -4.25
N SER A 85 -21.37 -11.74 -3.33
CA SER A 85 -22.03 -13.02 -3.54
C SER A 85 -23.29 -13.11 -2.68
N LEU A 86 -24.40 -13.46 -3.32
CA LEU A 86 -25.61 -13.97 -2.70
C LEU A 86 -25.51 -15.51 -2.62
N THR A 87 -26.63 -16.19 -2.42
CA THR A 87 -26.63 -17.66 -2.43
C THR A 87 -26.35 -18.20 -3.84
N ASN A 88 -27.02 -17.67 -4.87
CA ASN A 88 -26.97 -18.23 -6.22
C ASN A 88 -26.29 -17.32 -7.24
N VAL A 89 -26.00 -16.08 -6.86
CA VAL A 89 -25.49 -15.04 -7.77
C VAL A 89 -24.24 -14.40 -7.20
N THR A 90 -23.28 -14.08 -8.08
CA THR A 90 -22.12 -13.26 -7.74
C THR A 90 -22.00 -12.12 -8.73
N ILE A 91 -21.87 -10.90 -8.22
CA ILE A 91 -21.55 -9.71 -9.01
C ILE A 91 -20.10 -9.32 -8.77
N LYS A 92 -19.44 -8.84 -9.83
CA LYS A 92 -18.12 -8.20 -9.76
C LYS A 92 -18.28 -6.80 -10.36
N THR A 93 -17.78 -5.80 -9.65
CA THR A 93 -17.88 -4.40 -10.08
C THR A 93 -16.53 -3.80 -10.46
N TRP A 94 -15.46 -4.58 -10.34
CA TRP A 94 -14.13 -4.23 -10.81
C TRP A 94 -13.74 -5.12 -11.99
N ASP A 95 -13.20 -4.48 -13.01
CA ASP A 95 -12.46 -5.08 -14.10
C ASP A 95 -11.25 -4.19 -14.39
N VAL A 96 -10.13 -4.78 -14.82
CA VAL A 96 -8.87 -4.06 -15.04
C VAL A 96 -9.00 -3.05 -16.19
N THR A 97 -9.84 -3.34 -17.18
CA THR A 97 -10.02 -2.52 -18.38
C THR A 97 -11.21 -1.59 -18.31
N SER A 98 -12.31 -2.02 -17.68
CA SER A 98 -13.54 -1.23 -17.59
C SER A 98 -14.25 -1.43 -16.24
N PRO A 99 -13.76 -0.80 -15.16
CA PRO A 99 -14.38 -0.95 -13.85
C PRO A 99 -15.73 -0.24 -13.80
N LEU A 100 -16.75 -0.97 -13.35
CA LEU A 100 -18.11 -0.44 -13.15
C LEU A 100 -18.21 0.41 -11.87
N MET A 101 -17.35 0.12 -10.89
CA MET A 101 -17.26 0.83 -9.61
C MET A 101 -15.80 1.10 -9.25
N VAL A 102 -15.50 2.34 -8.88
CA VAL A 102 -14.18 2.74 -8.43
C VAL A 102 -14.30 3.55 -7.14
N VAL A 103 -14.00 2.90 -6.01
CA VAL A 103 -13.81 3.56 -4.73
C VAL A 103 -12.32 3.72 -4.47
N ARG A 104 -11.93 4.89 -3.98
CA ARG A 104 -10.53 5.19 -3.63
C ARG A 104 -10.37 5.19 -2.11
N ASP A 105 -9.31 4.55 -1.64
CA ASP A 105 -8.91 4.57 -0.24
C ASP A 105 -7.41 4.85 -0.11
N THR A 106 -7.04 5.56 0.94
CA THR A 106 -5.64 5.78 1.33
C THR A 106 -5.44 5.11 2.67
N ILE A 107 -4.78 3.96 2.64
CA ILE A 107 -4.55 3.11 3.80
C ILE A 107 -3.46 3.71 4.70
N ALA A 108 -2.38 4.20 4.10
CA ALA A 108 -1.29 4.87 4.79
C ALA A 108 -0.79 6.03 3.95
N LYS A 109 -0.47 7.17 4.56
CA LYS A 109 0.03 8.35 3.86
C LYS A 109 1.33 8.85 4.48
N ASN A 110 2.40 8.78 3.70
CA ASN A 110 3.71 9.31 4.04
C ASN A 110 4.23 8.86 5.42
N VAL A 111 4.00 7.59 5.77
CA VAL A 111 4.41 7.02 7.06
C VAL A 111 5.84 6.52 6.94
N ALA A 112 6.70 6.87 7.90
CA ALA A 112 8.05 6.34 7.95
C ALA A 112 8.03 4.88 8.43
N TRP A 113 8.57 3.96 7.63
CA TRP A 113 8.78 2.58 8.08
C TRP A 113 10.23 2.34 8.53
N LYS A 114 11.17 3.18 8.08
CA LYS A 114 12.55 3.18 8.55
C LYS A 114 13.12 4.59 8.55
N THR A 115 13.83 4.93 9.62
CA THR A 115 14.62 6.17 9.71
C THR A 115 16.00 5.83 10.22
N VAL A 116 17.03 6.27 9.50
CA VAL A 116 18.42 6.18 9.93
C VAL A 116 18.91 7.58 10.23
N SER A 117 19.29 7.84 11.47
CA SER A 117 19.72 9.18 11.91
C SER A 117 21.23 9.23 12.14
N ALA A 118 21.82 10.41 11.96
CA ALA A 118 23.20 10.64 12.37
C ALA A 118 23.37 10.67 13.90
N THR A 119 22.27 10.79 14.65
CA THR A 119 22.25 10.60 16.10
C THR A 119 22.79 9.22 16.45
N ASP A 120 23.61 9.15 17.49
CA ASP A 120 24.26 7.93 17.98
C ASP A 120 25.14 7.20 16.95
N LYS A 121 25.61 7.92 15.91
CA LYS A 121 26.46 7.38 14.83
C LYS A 121 25.82 6.23 14.05
N SER A 122 24.49 6.07 14.09
CA SER A 122 23.82 4.95 13.41
C SER A 122 23.99 5.00 11.88
N LEU A 123 24.12 6.21 11.32
CA LEU A 123 24.38 6.44 9.90
C LEU A 123 25.77 5.97 9.46
N ASP A 124 26.78 6.05 10.33
CA ASP A 124 28.16 5.66 9.99
C ASP A 124 28.28 4.15 9.69
N ASN A 125 27.37 3.34 10.22
CA ASN A 125 27.29 1.89 9.92
C ASN A 125 26.99 1.59 8.44
N TYR A 126 26.51 2.57 7.69
CA TYR A 126 26.13 2.44 6.29
C TYR A 126 27.11 3.14 5.34
N PHE A 127 28.21 3.69 5.86
CA PHE A 127 29.20 4.38 5.04
C PHE A 127 30.09 3.38 4.30
N VAL A 128 30.14 3.50 2.97
CA VAL A 128 30.96 2.63 2.10
C VAL A 128 32.17 3.42 1.59
N THR A 129 33.34 3.15 2.15
CA THR A 129 34.59 3.88 1.86
C THR A 129 34.98 3.86 0.39
N SER A 130 34.81 2.72 -0.29
CA SER A 130 35.18 2.57 -1.71
C SER A 130 34.33 3.42 -2.65
N ALA A 131 33.08 3.67 -2.28
CA ALA A 131 32.14 4.49 -3.05
C ALA A 131 32.05 5.93 -2.54
N ASN A 132 32.65 6.23 -1.39
CA ASN A 132 32.53 7.50 -0.66
C ASN A 132 31.07 7.98 -0.51
N ASN A 133 30.15 7.03 -0.24
CA ASN A 133 28.71 7.26 -0.13
C ASN A 133 28.14 6.45 1.03
N TYR A 134 27.03 6.89 1.60
CA TYR A 134 26.18 6.04 2.43
C TYR A 134 25.32 5.16 1.54
N VAL A 135 25.28 3.86 1.84
CA VAL A 135 24.46 2.88 1.14
C VAL A 135 23.57 2.20 2.17
N ILE A 136 22.28 2.56 2.17
CA ILE A 136 21.32 2.14 3.19
C ILE A 136 20.27 1.24 2.54
N PRO A 137 20.34 -0.09 2.72
CA PRO A 137 19.26 -0.98 2.33
C PRO A 137 18.14 -0.96 3.37
N ALA A 138 16.89 -0.96 2.90
CA ALA A 138 15.69 -1.05 3.72
C ALA A 138 14.72 -2.05 3.11
N GLU A 139 14.36 -3.10 3.86
CA GLU A 139 13.30 -4.01 3.46
C GLU A 139 11.95 -3.31 3.51
N TYR A 140 11.14 -3.54 2.49
CA TYR A 140 9.77 -3.06 2.37
C TYR A 140 8.85 -4.27 2.19
N SER A 141 8.20 -4.68 3.28
CA SER A 141 7.23 -5.78 3.36
C SER A 141 5.80 -5.31 3.61
N LEU A 142 5.55 -4.00 3.52
CA LEU A 142 4.25 -3.38 3.80
C LEU A 142 3.34 -3.29 2.56
N PHE A 143 3.69 -3.96 1.46
CA PHE A 143 2.83 -4.06 0.27
C PHE A 143 1.81 -5.18 0.42
N VAL A 144 0.97 -5.05 1.44
CA VAL A 144 -0.06 -6.02 1.81
C VAL A 144 -1.39 -5.31 1.95
N GLN A 145 -2.47 -6.04 1.67
CA GLN A 145 -3.81 -5.52 1.88
C GLN A 145 -4.12 -5.47 3.37
N THR A 146 -4.37 -4.26 3.87
CA THR A 146 -4.80 -4.02 5.25
C THR A 146 -6.05 -3.15 5.25
N ASP A 147 -6.76 -3.12 6.38
CA ASP A 147 -7.93 -2.25 6.52
C ASP A 147 -7.50 -0.77 6.48
N GLY A 148 -8.18 0.00 5.64
CA GLY A 148 -8.09 1.46 5.60
C GLY A 148 -9.37 2.08 6.17
N LYS A 149 -9.93 3.04 5.44
CA LYS A 149 -11.28 3.56 5.74
C LYS A 149 -12.34 2.47 5.55
N TYR A 150 -12.15 1.60 4.56
CA TYR A 150 -13.07 0.51 4.26
C TYR A 150 -12.50 -0.83 4.70
N LYS A 151 -13.32 -1.71 5.28
CA LYS A 151 -12.94 -3.10 5.62
C LYS A 151 -12.68 -3.93 4.37
N ILE A 152 -11.72 -4.86 4.41
CA ILE A 152 -11.38 -5.71 3.26
C ILE A 152 -12.56 -6.59 2.82
N SER A 153 -13.33 -7.11 3.78
CA SER A 153 -14.45 -8.01 3.54
C SER A 153 -15.51 -7.93 4.64
N GLY A 154 -16.66 -8.55 4.38
CA GLY A 154 -17.75 -8.72 5.33
C GLY A 154 -18.78 -7.58 5.35
N PRO A 155 -19.83 -7.70 6.18
CA PRO A 155 -20.97 -6.78 6.18
C PRO A 155 -20.59 -5.30 6.40
N ASP A 156 -19.56 -5.04 7.19
CA ASP A 156 -19.12 -3.68 7.49
C ASP A 156 -18.55 -2.96 6.26
N LEU A 157 -17.94 -3.69 5.31
CA LEU A 157 -17.56 -3.11 4.03
C LEU A 157 -18.80 -2.54 3.32
N LEU A 158 -19.89 -3.30 3.24
CA LEU A 158 -21.12 -2.87 2.58
C LEU A 158 -21.75 -1.65 3.27
N ARG A 159 -21.69 -1.57 4.60
CA ARG A 159 -22.14 -0.40 5.38
C ARG A 159 -21.31 0.84 5.11
N GLN A 160 -19.99 0.66 4.97
CA GLN A 160 -19.05 1.76 4.77
C GLN A 160 -19.05 2.30 3.34
N LEU A 161 -19.49 1.52 2.35
CA LEU A 161 -19.50 1.95 0.95
C LEU A 161 -20.29 3.27 0.75
N PRO A 162 -19.82 4.18 -0.12
CA PRO A 162 -20.57 5.36 -0.55
C PRO A 162 -21.94 4.99 -1.14
N ASN A 163 -22.89 5.92 -1.15
CA ASN A 163 -24.24 5.67 -1.68
C ASN A 163 -24.22 5.37 -3.17
N GLU A 164 -23.38 6.06 -3.93
CA GLU A 164 -23.19 5.87 -5.37
C GLU A 164 -22.71 4.45 -5.67
N ALA A 165 -21.76 3.94 -4.86
CA ALA A 165 -21.27 2.57 -4.94
C ALA A 165 -22.39 1.55 -4.66
N PHE A 166 -23.25 1.83 -3.67
CA PHE A 166 -24.38 0.96 -3.38
C PHE A 166 -25.46 0.99 -4.47
N GLU A 167 -25.70 2.13 -5.12
CA GLU A 167 -26.60 2.20 -6.29
C GLU A 167 -26.06 1.41 -7.48
N ILE A 168 -24.75 1.36 -7.68
CA ILE A 168 -24.13 0.49 -8.69
C ILE A 168 -24.39 -0.99 -8.35
N ILE A 169 -24.24 -1.39 -7.09
CA ILE A 169 -24.56 -2.76 -6.63
C ILE A 169 -26.03 -3.10 -6.94
N LYS A 170 -26.97 -2.20 -6.60
CA LYS A 170 -28.41 -2.38 -6.88
C LYS A 170 -28.66 -2.53 -8.37
N SER A 171 -28.03 -1.69 -9.19
CA SER A 171 -28.14 -1.76 -10.64
C SER A 171 -27.62 -3.10 -11.17
N GLN A 172 -26.43 -3.54 -10.75
CA GLN A 172 -25.88 -4.83 -11.16
C GLN A 172 -26.76 -6.01 -10.75
N LEU A 173 -27.27 -6.01 -9.51
CA LEU A 173 -28.19 -7.05 -9.04
C LEU A 173 -29.46 -7.14 -9.90
N THR A 174 -30.00 -6.03 -10.41
CA THR A 174 -31.21 -6.11 -11.28
C THR A 174 -31.02 -6.91 -12.57
N PHE A 175 -29.79 -7.08 -13.04
CA PHE A 175 -29.51 -7.84 -14.26
C PHE A 175 -29.32 -9.33 -14.01
N VAL A 176 -28.87 -9.71 -12.81
CA VAL A 176 -28.43 -11.08 -12.54
C VAL A 176 -29.21 -11.79 -11.45
N ILE A 177 -30.01 -11.08 -10.63
CA ILE A 177 -30.71 -11.70 -9.51
C ILE A 177 -31.78 -12.70 -9.99
N GLY A 178 -31.74 -13.91 -9.45
CA GLY A 178 -32.75 -14.94 -9.70
C GLY A 178 -33.93 -14.86 -8.74
N VAL A 179 -35.01 -15.56 -9.06
CA VAL A 179 -36.24 -15.64 -8.26
C VAL A 179 -35.95 -16.05 -6.81
N ALA A 180 -35.10 -17.06 -6.59
CA ALA A 180 -34.79 -17.57 -5.26
C ALA A 180 -34.12 -16.52 -4.36
N ASP A 181 -33.13 -15.79 -4.87
CA ASP A 181 -32.45 -14.74 -4.10
C ASP A 181 -33.33 -13.51 -3.94
N TYR A 182 -34.16 -13.18 -4.93
CA TYR A 182 -35.11 -12.07 -4.85
C TYR A 182 -36.16 -12.29 -3.75
N VAL A 183 -36.73 -13.50 -3.66
CA VAL A 183 -37.73 -13.83 -2.63
C VAL A 183 -37.12 -13.83 -1.23
N LYS A 184 -35.82 -14.15 -1.07
CA LYS A 184 -35.13 -13.97 0.22
C LYS A 184 -35.05 -12.50 0.63
N LEU A 185 -34.73 -11.62 -0.31
CA LEU A 185 -34.68 -10.18 -0.06
C LEU A 185 -36.07 -9.62 0.21
N PHE A 186 -37.08 -10.06 -0.54
CA PHE A 186 -38.45 -9.55 -0.47
C PHE A 186 -39.48 -10.69 -0.36
N PRO A 187 -39.68 -11.29 0.83
CA PRO A 187 -40.61 -12.42 1.00
C PRO A 187 -42.06 -12.07 0.69
N ALA A 188 -42.45 -10.81 0.90
CA ALA A 188 -43.80 -10.29 0.65
C ALA A 188 -43.93 -9.61 -0.72
N ALA A 189 -43.03 -9.87 -1.67
CA ALA A 189 -43.10 -9.26 -2.99
C ALA A 189 -44.36 -9.71 -3.75
N PRO A 190 -45.13 -8.78 -4.36
CA PRO A 190 -46.33 -9.11 -5.13
C PRO A 190 -45.99 -9.88 -6.40
N ASP A 191 -46.95 -10.63 -6.93
CA ASP A 191 -46.75 -11.45 -8.14
C ASP A 191 -46.39 -10.62 -9.38
N ALA A 192 -46.77 -9.35 -9.42
CA ALA A 192 -46.36 -8.40 -10.46
C ALA A 192 -44.82 -8.24 -10.58
N ASN A 193 -44.06 -8.58 -9.53
CA ASN A 193 -42.60 -8.52 -9.56
C ASN A 193 -41.96 -9.69 -10.32
N PHE A 194 -42.74 -10.66 -10.78
CA PHE A 194 -42.27 -11.87 -11.42
C PHE A 194 -42.87 -12.05 -12.82
N VAL A 195 -42.13 -12.71 -13.69
CA VAL A 195 -42.68 -13.32 -14.90
C VAL A 195 -43.18 -14.71 -14.52
N ILE A 196 -44.44 -15.00 -14.84
CA ILE A 196 -45.11 -16.26 -14.49
C ILE A 196 -45.47 -17.01 -15.77
N THR A 197 -44.94 -18.23 -15.92
CA THR A 197 -45.24 -19.13 -17.03
C THR A 197 -45.75 -20.44 -16.46
N GLY A 198 -46.96 -20.88 -16.83
CA GLY A 198 -47.54 -22.12 -16.32
C GLY A 198 -47.72 -22.14 -14.79
N GLY A 199 -47.95 -20.99 -14.16
CA GLY A 199 -48.11 -20.85 -12.70
C GLY A 199 -46.79 -20.81 -11.91
N VAL A 200 -45.64 -20.89 -12.58
CA VAL A 200 -44.32 -20.87 -11.94
C VAL A 200 -43.63 -19.52 -12.18
N LYS A 201 -43.02 -18.96 -11.13
CA LYS A 201 -42.18 -17.76 -11.21
C LYS A 201 -40.86 -18.12 -11.92
N THR A 202 -40.70 -17.69 -13.16
CA THR A 202 -39.54 -18.06 -14.01
C THR A 202 -38.43 -17.03 -13.97
N SER A 203 -38.75 -15.74 -13.84
CA SER A 203 -37.77 -14.65 -13.76
C SER A 203 -38.34 -13.40 -13.06
N ILE A 204 -37.50 -12.39 -12.84
CA ILE A 204 -37.91 -11.09 -12.28
C ILE A 204 -38.43 -10.19 -13.40
N SER A 205 -39.64 -9.66 -13.24
CA SER A 205 -40.25 -8.72 -14.19
C SER A 205 -39.57 -7.34 -14.11
N ASP A 206 -39.86 -6.45 -15.06
CA ASP A 206 -39.33 -5.09 -15.01
C ASP A 206 -39.88 -4.29 -13.81
N ALA A 207 -41.13 -4.54 -13.41
CA ALA A 207 -41.69 -4.00 -12.17
C ALA A 207 -40.91 -4.51 -10.94
N GLY A 208 -40.54 -5.79 -10.92
CA GLY A 208 -39.72 -6.37 -9.86
C GLY A 208 -38.31 -5.78 -9.79
N LYS A 209 -37.69 -5.50 -10.94
CA LYS A 209 -36.38 -4.82 -11.02
C LYS A 209 -36.46 -3.39 -10.51
N ILE A 210 -37.50 -2.64 -10.87
CA ILE A 210 -37.75 -1.28 -10.35
C ILE A 210 -37.95 -1.33 -8.83
N TYR A 211 -38.75 -2.26 -8.35
CA TYR A 211 -38.98 -2.46 -6.92
C TYR A 211 -37.67 -2.73 -6.16
N LEU A 212 -36.79 -3.57 -6.69
CA LEU A 212 -35.46 -3.81 -6.11
C LEU A 212 -34.65 -2.52 -6.03
N ARG A 213 -34.57 -1.74 -7.12
CA ARG A 213 -33.84 -0.47 -7.13
C ARG A 213 -34.41 0.55 -6.15
N GLN A 214 -35.70 0.50 -5.83
CA GLN A 214 -36.30 1.47 -4.92
C GLN A 214 -36.22 1.03 -3.45
N ASN A 215 -36.31 -0.26 -3.18
CA ASN A 215 -36.53 -0.77 -1.82
C ASN A 215 -35.35 -1.57 -1.24
N LEU A 216 -34.35 -1.94 -2.04
CA LEU A 216 -33.18 -2.64 -1.52
C LEU A 216 -32.33 -1.69 -0.67
N THR A 217 -32.30 -1.96 0.64
CA THR A 217 -31.43 -1.27 1.60
C THR A 217 -30.19 -2.12 1.89
N ARG A 218 -29.14 -1.49 2.42
CA ARG A 218 -27.92 -2.19 2.84
C ARG A 218 -28.22 -3.25 3.90
N GLU A 219 -28.99 -2.90 4.92
CA GLU A 219 -29.32 -3.83 6.00
C GLU A 219 -30.20 -4.99 5.55
N LEU A 220 -31.10 -4.77 4.57
CA LEU A 220 -31.87 -5.86 3.97
C LEU A 220 -30.95 -6.83 3.21
N LEU A 221 -30.01 -6.28 2.43
CA LEU A 221 -29.02 -7.08 1.73
C LEU A 221 -28.15 -7.87 2.72
N ILE A 222 -27.66 -7.24 3.78
CA ILE A 222 -26.84 -7.87 4.82
C ILE A 222 -27.60 -8.99 5.53
N SER A 223 -28.83 -8.73 5.97
CA SER A 223 -29.57 -9.65 6.84
C SER A 223 -30.11 -10.86 6.08
N ASN A 224 -30.52 -10.68 4.82
CA ASN A 224 -31.32 -11.68 4.12
C ASN A 224 -30.67 -12.23 2.85
N GLY A 225 -29.72 -11.51 2.24
CA GLY A 225 -29.17 -11.88 0.93
C GLY A 225 -27.67 -12.16 0.91
N LEU A 226 -26.90 -11.46 1.73
CA LEU A 226 -25.45 -11.43 1.65
C LEU A 226 -24.83 -12.74 2.14
N LYS A 227 -24.11 -13.41 1.26
CA LYS A 227 -23.24 -14.54 1.61
C LYS A 227 -21.82 -14.07 1.87
N GLU A 228 -21.27 -13.29 0.93
CA GLU A 228 -19.90 -12.77 1.01
C GLU A 228 -19.82 -11.43 0.28
N ILE A 229 -19.00 -10.52 0.80
CA ILE A 229 -18.55 -9.34 0.07
C ILE A 229 -17.07 -9.12 0.39
N LYS A 230 -16.29 -8.81 -0.64
CA LYS A 230 -14.87 -8.46 -0.51
C LYS A 230 -14.47 -7.43 -1.55
N LYS A 231 -13.42 -6.66 -1.24
CA LYS A 231 -12.77 -5.78 -2.21
C LYS A 231 -12.11 -6.61 -3.31
N ILE A 232 -12.17 -6.08 -4.53
CA ILE A 232 -11.38 -6.52 -5.68
C ILE A 232 -10.87 -5.26 -6.37
N GLY A 233 -9.60 -5.21 -6.76
CA GLY A 233 -9.05 -3.91 -7.14
C GLY A 233 -7.57 -3.89 -7.49
N VAL A 234 -7.03 -2.68 -7.44
CA VAL A 234 -5.61 -2.39 -7.60
C VAL A 234 -5.12 -1.65 -6.36
N MET A 235 -4.01 -2.11 -5.81
CA MET A 235 -3.27 -1.38 -4.78
C MET A 235 -2.05 -0.74 -5.40
N ALA A 236 -1.72 0.46 -4.93
CA ALA A 236 -0.53 1.19 -5.30
C ALA A 236 0.25 1.57 -4.04
N ALA A 237 1.55 1.30 -4.05
CA ALA A 237 2.48 1.80 -3.06
C ALA A 237 3.40 2.83 -3.71
N ALA A 238 3.55 3.98 -3.06
CA ALA A 238 4.57 4.96 -3.37
C ALA A 238 5.60 4.93 -2.25
N VAL A 239 6.85 4.68 -2.62
CA VAL A 239 7.97 4.42 -1.74
C VAL A 239 8.96 5.57 -1.92
N THR A 240 8.99 6.48 -0.95
CA THR A 240 9.76 7.72 -1.00
C THR A 240 10.94 7.63 -0.04
N VAL A 241 12.13 7.94 -0.53
CA VAL A 241 13.31 8.13 0.31
C VAL A 241 13.60 9.61 0.38
N THR A 242 13.77 10.12 1.60
CA THR A 242 14.11 11.52 1.86
C THR A 242 15.40 11.60 2.66
N VAL A 243 16.38 12.34 2.14
CA VAL A 243 17.61 12.66 2.87
C VAL A 243 17.52 14.10 3.34
N THR A 244 17.71 14.32 4.64
CA THR A 244 17.71 15.64 5.25
C THR A 244 19.11 15.95 5.79
N THR A 245 19.64 17.14 5.50
CA THR A 245 20.90 17.62 6.06
C THR A 245 20.70 18.28 7.43
N VAL A 246 21.78 18.46 8.19
CA VAL A 246 21.79 19.18 9.48
C VAL A 246 21.29 20.62 9.32
N ASP A 247 21.56 21.23 8.16
CA ASP A 247 21.13 22.58 7.84
C ASP A 247 19.67 22.64 7.30
N GLY A 248 18.95 21.50 7.28
CA GLY A 248 17.54 21.38 6.91
C GLY A 248 17.25 21.23 5.41
N ALA A 249 18.27 21.10 4.56
CA ALA A 249 18.08 20.87 3.12
C ALA A 249 17.63 19.43 2.86
N GLN A 250 16.68 19.25 1.93
CA GLN A 250 16.07 17.94 1.65
C GLN A 250 16.18 17.57 0.17
N THR A 251 16.48 16.29 -0.08
CA THR A 251 16.35 15.67 -1.40
C THR A 251 15.50 14.41 -1.25
N SER A 252 14.51 14.24 -2.12
CA SER A 252 13.59 13.11 -2.09
C SER A 252 13.47 12.44 -3.46
N ILE A 253 13.44 11.11 -3.47
CA ILE A 253 13.14 10.30 -4.66
C ILE A 253 11.99 9.36 -4.32
N SER A 254 10.98 9.31 -5.19
CA SER A 254 9.83 8.43 -5.05
C SER A 254 9.76 7.44 -6.19
N ASN A 255 9.52 6.17 -5.86
CA ASN A 255 9.20 5.12 -6.81
C ASN A 255 7.83 4.55 -6.46
N SER A 256 7.01 4.26 -7.46
CA SER A 256 5.69 3.67 -7.27
C SER A 256 5.55 2.36 -8.02
N PHE A 257 4.80 1.44 -7.43
CA PHE A 257 4.39 0.20 -8.08
C PHE A 257 2.94 -0.11 -7.71
N GLU A 258 2.27 -0.85 -8.59
CA GLU A 258 0.89 -1.27 -8.42
C GLU A 258 0.70 -2.75 -8.76
N SER A 259 -0.31 -3.35 -8.16
CA SER A 259 -0.68 -4.75 -8.39
C SER A 259 -2.19 -4.94 -8.22
N THR A 260 -2.75 -5.92 -8.94
CA THR A 260 -4.19 -6.31 -8.87
C THR A 260 -4.45 -7.40 -7.84
N TYR A 261 -5.52 -7.30 -7.05
CA TYR A 261 -5.94 -8.29 -6.05
C TYR A 261 -7.42 -8.65 -6.16
#